data_AF-A0A9Q9MMM5-F1
#
_entry.id   AF-A0A9Q9MMM5-F1
#
_cell.length_a   1.000
_cell.length_b   1.000
_cell.length_c   1.000
_cell.angle_alpha   90.00
_cell.angle_beta   90.00
_cell.angle_gamma   90.00
#
_symmetry.space_group_name_H-M   'P 1'
#
loop_
_entity.id
_entity.type
_entity.pdbx_description
1 polymer ?
#
loop_
_entity_poly.entity_id
_entity_poly.type
_entity_poly.pdbx_seq_one_letter_code
_entity_poly.pdbx_strand_id
1 'polypeptide(L)' 'MSSAMGSEPSSPPSAETQAPPQSRPPATSAASTALLRLYSPAGGDHLYTTSVAERDNAVAKYGYVDEGVACHVYL' A
#
# COMPACT_ATOMS: atom_id res chain seq x y z
N MET A 1 29.09 46.77 38.47
CA MET A 1 27.68 46.36 38.67
C MET A 1 26.92 46.86 37.44
N SER A 2 27.13 46.23 36.28
CA SER A 2 26.48 45.01 35.76
C SER A 2 25.05 45.26 35.27
N SER A 3 24.81 44.77 34.05
CA SER A 3 23.51 44.54 33.36
C SER A 3 23.00 45.73 32.51
N ALA A 4 23.23 45.82 31.20
CA ALA A 4 22.95 44.94 30.04
C ALA A 4 21.55 45.18 29.41
N MET A 5 21.61 45.84 28.23
CA MET A 5 20.84 45.70 26.98
C MET A 5 19.90 44.51 26.76
N GLY A 6 18.77 44.78 26.07
CA GLY A 6 17.93 43.83 25.31
C GLY A 6 17.08 42.89 26.18
N SER A 7 15.85 42.47 25.83
CA SER A 7 15.42 42.03 24.50
C SER A 7 13.88 41.89 24.44
N GLU A 8 13.43 41.81 23.19
CA GLU A 8 12.08 41.78 22.60
C GLU A 8 10.99 40.90 23.26
N PRO A 9 9.71 41.21 22.96
CA PRO A 9 8.59 40.31 23.21
C PRO A 9 8.61 39.15 22.19
N SER A 10 9.00 37.96 22.62
CA SER A 10 8.95 36.77 21.76
C SER A 10 7.74 35.92 22.16
N SER A 11 6.63 36.17 21.46
CA SER A 11 5.51 35.23 21.36
C SER A 11 6.05 33.82 21.06
N PRO A 12 5.46 32.75 21.61
CA PRO A 12 5.86 31.40 21.23
C PRO A 12 5.70 31.24 19.70
N PRO A 13 6.68 30.67 18.99
CA PRO A 13 6.57 30.50 17.56
C PRO A 13 5.40 29.56 17.26
N SER A 14 4.40 30.09 16.56
CA SER A 14 3.48 29.30 15.74
C SER A 14 4.29 28.63 14.63
N ALA A 15 4.97 27.54 14.97
CA ALA A 15 5.74 26.73 14.05
C ALA A 15 5.96 25.32 14.62
N GLU A 16 4.87 24.61 14.92
CA GLU A 16 4.89 23.21 14.47
C GLU A 16 4.44 23.26 13.03
N THR A 17 5.45 23.41 12.17
CA THR A 17 5.38 23.18 10.74
C THR A 17 4.74 21.82 10.54
N GLN A 18 3.42 21.82 10.41
CA GLN A 18 2.77 20.79 9.63
C GLN A 18 3.37 20.96 8.24
N ALA A 19 4.33 20.10 7.94
CA ALA A 19 4.89 19.97 6.61
C ALA A 19 3.71 19.99 5.63
N PRO A 20 3.85 20.64 4.46
CA PRO A 20 2.80 20.64 3.44
C PRO A 20 2.26 19.21 3.30
N PRO A 21 0.93 19.00 3.09
CA PRO A 21 0.43 17.66 2.80
C PRO A 21 1.34 17.15 1.70
N GLN A 22 2.19 16.18 2.03
CA GLN A 22 3.27 15.83 1.13
C GLN A 22 2.57 15.40 -0.13
N SER A 23 2.63 16.25 -1.15
CA SER A 23 2.30 15.92 -2.52
C SER A 23 3.36 14.92 -2.89
N ARG A 24 3.16 13.70 -2.40
CA ARG A 24 3.96 12.53 -2.72
C ARG A 24 3.97 12.57 -4.24
N PRO A 25 5.13 12.79 -4.89
CA PRO A 25 5.19 12.60 -6.34
C PRO A 25 4.51 11.25 -6.58
N PRO A 26 3.67 11.08 -7.62
CA PRO A 26 3.11 9.77 -7.89
C PRO A 26 4.33 8.86 -7.88
N ALA A 27 4.43 8.00 -6.85
CA ALA A 27 5.45 6.98 -6.84
C ALA A 27 5.12 6.30 -8.15
N THR A 28 6.01 6.44 -9.14
CA THR A 28 5.80 5.88 -10.46
C THR A 28 5.59 4.42 -10.17
N SER A 29 4.32 4.04 -10.07
CA SER A 29 3.94 2.84 -9.37
C SER A 29 4.30 1.80 -10.38
N ALA A 30 5.51 1.24 -10.22
CA ALA A 30 6.03 0.23 -11.12
C ALA A 30 4.86 -0.72 -11.37
N ALA A 31 4.46 -0.82 -12.64
CA ALA A 31 3.19 -1.42 -13.02
C ALA A 31 3.19 -2.86 -12.51
N SER A 32 2.57 -3.06 -11.35
CA SER A 32 2.58 -4.33 -10.65
C SER A 32 1.22 -4.97 -10.83
N THR A 33 1.20 -6.23 -11.22
CA THR A 33 -0.03 -6.99 -11.43
C THR A 33 -0.36 -7.77 -10.16
N ALA A 34 -1.62 -7.80 -9.74
CA ALA A 34 -2.03 -8.61 -8.59
C ALA A 34 -1.91 -10.10 -8.93
N LEU A 35 -1.28 -10.87 -8.05
CA LEU A 35 -1.24 -12.33 -8.09
C LEU A 35 -2.35 -12.87 -7.18
N LEU A 36 -3.36 -13.46 -7.81
CA LEU A 36 -4.52 -14.07 -7.17
C LEU A 36 -4.14 -15.47 -6.69
N ARG A 37 -4.55 -15.83 -5.47
CA ARG A 37 -4.36 -17.16 -4.89
C ARG A 37 -5.72 -17.82 -4.68
N LEU A 38 -5.84 -19.05 -5.13
CA LEU A 38 -7.02 -19.87 -4.92
C LEU A 38 -6.62 -21.20 -4.32
N TYR A 39 -7.42 -21.72 -3.40
CA TYR A 39 -7.23 -23.01 -2.77
C TYR A 39 -8.15 -24.07 -3.38
N SER A 40 -7.64 -25.27 -3.63
CA SER A 40 -8.38 -26.45 -4.06
C SER A 40 -8.59 -27.40 -2.86
N PRO A 41 -9.79 -27.48 -2.28
CA PRO A 41 -10.06 -28.42 -1.19
C PRO A 41 -9.97 -29.88 -1.65
N ALA A 42 -10.24 -30.14 -2.94
CA ALA A 42 -10.22 -31.48 -3.50
C ALA A 42 -8.80 -32.01 -3.73
N GLY A 43 -7.88 -31.15 -4.20
CA GLY A 43 -6.49 -31.50 -4.49
C GLY A 43 -5.51 -31.16 -3.37
N GLY A 44 -5.89 -30.27 -2.44
CA GLY A 44 -5.00 -29.76 -1.40
C GLY A 44 -3.95 -28.77 -1.90
N ASP A 45 -4.08 -28.29 -3.14
CA ASP A 45 -3.13 -27.42 -3.83
C ASP A 45 -3.64 -25.97 -3.96
N HIS A 46 -2.74 -25.09 -4.43
CA HIS A 46 -3.05 -23.70 -4.69
C HIS A 46 -2.78 -23.35 -6.16
N LEU A 47 -3.70 -22.59 -6.74
CA LEU A 47 -3.51 -21.93 -8.03
C LEU A 47 -3.08 -20.48 -7.79
N TYR A 48 -2.00 -20.06 -8.46
CA TYR A 48 -1.56 -18.67 -8.49
C TYR A 48 -1.68 -18.12 -9.90
N THR A 49 -2.43 -17.04 -10.08
CA THR A 49 -2.69 -16.47 -11.41
C THR A 49 -2.83 -14.96 -11.36
N THR A 50 -2.42 -14.28 -12.42
CA THR A 50 -2.73 -12.85 -12.64
C THR A 50 -4.01 -12.68 -13.46
N SER A 51 -4.61 -13.78 -13.96
CA SER A 51 -5.78 -13.77 -14.82
C SER A 51 -7.07 -13.89 -14.01
N VAL A 52 -7.88 -12.83 -14.03
CA VAL A 52 -9.22 -12.81 -13.43
C VAL A 52 -10.13 -13.87 -14.07
N ALA A 53 -10.04 -14.06 -15.38
CA ALA A 53 -10.85 -15.07 -16.08
C ALA A 53 -10.49 -16.50 -15.68
N GLU A 54 -9.20 -16.78 -15.41
CA GLU A 54 -8.77 -18.09 -14.92
C GLU A 54 -9.27 -18.33 -13.50
N ARG A 55 -9.16 -17.32 -12.61
CA ARG A 55 -9.75 -17.36 -11.26
C ARG A 55 -11.25 -17.69 -11.35
N ASP A 56 -11.99 -16.96 -12.15
CA ASP A 56 -13.45 -17.12 -12.26
C ASP A 56 -13.83 -18.51 -12.79
N ASN A 57 -13.08 -19.02 -13.77
CA ASN A 57 -13.28 -20.37 -14.30
C ASN A 57 -12.93 -21.47 -13.27
N ALA A 58 -11.86 -21.27 -12.49
CA ALA A 58 -11.44 -22.20 -11.44
C ALA A 58 -12.47 -22.32 -10.31
N VAL A 59 -13.03 -21.19 -9.89
CA VAL A 59 -14.12 -21.15 -8.91
C VAL A 59 -15.38 -21.82 -9.49
N ALA A 60 -15.81 -21.40 -10.68
CA ALA A 60 -17.10 -21.82 -11.23
C ALA A 60 -17.13 -23.29 -11.69
N LYS A 61 -16.02 -23.84 -12.19
CA LYS A 61 -15.99 -25.18 -12.81
C LYS A 61 -15.23 -26.22 -12.02
N TYR A 62 -14.24 -25.82 -11.22
CA TYR A 62 -13.31 -26.75 -10.58
C TYR A 62 -13.38 -26.70 -9.04
N GLY A 63 -14.27 -25.88 -8.47
CA GLY A 63 -14.51 -25.84 -7.03
C GLY A 63 -13.37 -25.23 -6.21
N TYR A 64 -12.55 -24.40 -6.83
CA TYR A 64 -11.55 -23.62 -6.10
C TYR A 64 -12.21 -22.55 -5.24
N VAL A 65 -11.59 -22.23 -4.11
CA VAL A 65 -11.95 -21.14 -3.21
C VAL A 65 -11.02 -19.98 -3.47
N ASP A 66 -11.58 -18.83 -3.88
CA ASP A 66 -10.80 -17.60 -4.03
C ASP A 66 -10.37 -17.08 -2.65
N GLU A 67 -9.06 -16.98 -2.44
CA GLU A 67 -8.47 -16.43 -1.22
C GLU A 67 -7.98 -14.98 -1.40
N GLY A 68 -8.17 -14.41 -2.59
CA GLY A 68 -7.84 -13.03 -2.93
C GLY A 68 -6.40 -12.81 -3.38
N VAL A 69 -5.92 -11.58 -3.19
CA VAL A 69 -4.58 -11.16 -3.64
C VAL A 69 -3.52 -11.65 -2.67
N ALA A 70 -2.61 -12.51 -3.14
CA ALA A 70 -1.47 -12.97 -2.35
C ALA A 70 -0.33 -11.94 -2.33
N CYS A 71 0.00 -11.38 -3.49
CA CYS A 71 1.02 -10.35 -3.63
C CYS A 71 0.84 -9.57 -4.95
N HIS A 72 1.68 -8.56 -5.18
CA HIS A 72 1.79 -7.90 -6.47
C HIS A 72 3.12 -8.29 -7.11
N VAL A 73 3.08 -8.68 -8.39
CA VAL A 73 4.25 -9.10 -9.17
C VAL A 73 4.61 -8.04 -10.20
N TYR A 74 5.90 -7.85 -10.41
CA TYR A 74 6.44 -7.03 -11.49
C TYR A 74 6.68 -7.92 -12.71
N LEU A 75 6.27 -7.46 -13.89
CA LEU A 75 6.43 -8.17 -15.17
C LEU A 75 7.59 -7.58 -15.97
#